data_AF-A0A7L3H7D0-F1
#
_entry.id   AF-A0A7L3H7D0-F1
#
_cell.length_a   1.000
_cell.length_b   1.000
_cell.length_c   1.000
_cell.angle_alpha   90.00
_cell.angle_beta   90.00
_cell.angle_gamma   90.00
#
_symmetry.space_group_name_H-M   'P 1'
#
loop_
_entity.id
_entity.type
_entity.pdbx_description
1 polymer ?
#
loop_
_entity_poly.entity_id
_entity_poly.type
_entity_poly.pdbx_seq_one_letter_code
_entity_poly.pdbx_strand_id
1 'polypeptide(L)'
;MSEDDTNMEEYPTEIHDYLAAFEKSLDSVDEMLRTMMSVSRNPLEQAKLDLVSVYTLNSMFWGKYVERIRTYMNKVKEITDKKKASKLDKGAASRFVKNALWEPNAENAHTSKTPAKGKKLQ
;
A
#
# COMPACT_ATOMS: atom_id res chain seq x y z
N MET A 1 -19.16 22.73 52.08
CA MET A 1 -19.11 23.06 50.65
C MET A 1 -18.15 24.21 50.51
N SER A 2 -16.89 23.91 50.20
CA SER A 2 -15.88 24.89 49.84
C SER A 2 -15.49 24.53 48.42
N GLU A 3 -15.77 25.46 47.53
CA GLU A 3 -15.51 25.44 46.10
C GLU A 3 -14.05 25.08 45.89
N ASP A 4 -13.80 23.86 45.38
CA ASP A 4 -12.50 23.44 44.88
C ASP A 4 -12.23 24.29 43.63
N ASP A 5 -11.57 25.41 43.86
CA ASP A 5 -10.95 26.30 42.89
C ASP A 5 -9.83 25.51 42.18
N THR A 6 -10.26 24.55 41.36
CA THR A 6 -9.43 23.79 40.47
C THR A 6 -9.15 24.74 39.31
N ASN A 7 -8.15 25.61 39.50
CA ASN A 7 -7.42 26.23 38.40
C ASN A 7 -6.78 25.10 37.57
N MET A 8 -7.60 24.36 36.82
CA MET A 8 -7.11 23.68 35.63
C MET A 8 -6.62 24.79 34.73
N GLU A 9 -5.33 24.81 34.41
CA GLU A 9 -4.78 25.68 33.39
C GLU A 9 -5.68 25.58 32.15
N GLU A 10 -6.52 26.60 31.96
CA GLU A 10 -7.51 26.61 30.90
C GLU A 10 -6.73 26.70 29.59
N TYR A 11 -6.65 25.55 28.91
CA TYR A 11 -5.97 25.46 27.65
C TYR A 11 -6.73 26.27 26.59
N PRO A 12 -6.08 26.66 25.48
CA PRO A 12 -6.72 27.51 24.46
C PRO A 12 -8.04 26.93 23.94
N THR A 13 -9.09 27.75 23.83
CA THR A 13 -10.44 27.27 23.43
C THR A 13 -10.44 26.67 22.02
N GLU A 14 -9.50 27.07 21.16
CA GLU A 14 -9.31 26.52 19.81
C GLU A 14 -8.96 25.03 19.81
N ILE A 15 -8.40 24.49 20.91
CA ILE A 15 -8.07 23.06 21.02
C ILE A 15 -9.11 22.26 21.80
N HIS A 16 -10.12 22.90 22.38
CA HIS A 16 -11.16 22.27 23.18
C HIS A 16 -11.90 21.17 22.43
N ASP A 17 -12.36 21.46 21.22
CA ASP A 17 -13.10 20.50 20.40
C ASP A 17 -12.22 19.31 20.00
N TYR A 18 -10.92 19.54 19.75
CA TYR A 18 -9.97 18.48 19.43
C TYR A 18 -9.71 17.57 20.63
N LEU A 19 -9.56 18.14 21.82
CA LEU A 19 -9.34 17.39 23.06
C LEU A 19 -10.59 16.61 23.45
N ALA A 20 -11.78 17.21 23.38
CA ALA A 20 -13.04 16.53 23.65
C ALA A 20 -13.32 15.40 22.65
N ALA A 21 -13.03 15.60 21.37
CA ALA A 21 -13.13 14.54 20.36
C ALA A 21 -12.11 13.42 20.59
N PHE A 22 -10.90 13.75 21.02
CA PHE A 22 -9.85 12.78 21.34
C PHE A 22 -10.20 11.95 22.57
N GLU A 23 -10.66 12.58 23.66
CA GLU A 23 -11.15 11.91 24.87
C GLU A 23 -12.26 10.91 24.53
N LYS A 24 -13.26 11.35 23.77
CA LYS A 24 -14.34 10.47 23.29
C LYS A 24 -13.82 9.30 22.45
N SER A 25 -12.77 9.51 21.66
CA SER A 25 -12.12 8.44 20.90
C SER A 25 -11.37 7.47 21.81
N LEU A 26 -10.75 7.94 22.89
CA LEU A 26 -10.08 7.08 23.88
C LEU A 26 -11.10 6.23 24.62
N ASP A 27 -12.24 6.80 25.03
CA ASP A 27 -13.32 6.07 25.70
C ASP A 27 -13.85 4.93 24.82
N SER A 28 -14.06 5.20 23.53
CA SER A 28 -14.49 4.18 22.58
C SER A 28 -13.46 3.05 22.42
N VAL A 29 -12.16 3.38 22.40
CA VAL A 29 -11.09 2.38 22.33
C VAL A 29 -10.98 1.58 23.62
N ASP A 30 -11.17 2.20 24.79
CA ASP A 30 -11.18 1.52 26.09
C ASP A 30 -12.35 0.53 26.18
N GLU A 31 -13.55 0.94 25.77
CA GLU A 31 -14.71 0.06 25.73
C GLU A 31 -14.50 -1.15 24.80
N MET A 32 -13.93 -0.90 23.61
CA MET A 32 -13.56 -1.96 22.68
C MET A 32 -12.52 -2.91 23.28
N LEU A 33 -11.48 -2.37 23.93
CA LEU A 33 -10.40 -3.17 24.52
C LEU A 33 -10.94 -4.03 25.68
N ARG A 34 -11.76 -3.46 26.56
CA ARG A 34 -12.43 -4.20 27.66
C ARG A 34 -13.27 -5.36 27.12
N THR A 35 -14.04 -5.10 26.07
CA THR A 35 -14.83 -6.12 25.37
C THR A 35 -13.92 -7.19 24.77
N MET A 36 -12.79 -6.78 24.21
CA MET A 36 -11.82 -7.71 23.63
C MET A 36 -11.15 -8.56 24.70
N MET A 37 -10.83 -8.02 25.88
CA MET A 37 -10.19 -8.72 27.00
C MET A 37 -11.14 -9.66 27.76
N SER A 38 -12.46 -9.44 27.70
CA SER A 38 -13.44 -10.32 28.35
C SER A 38 -13.67 -11.63 27.61
N VAL A 39 -13.26 -11.73 26.33
CA VAL A 39 -13.37 -12.95 25.54
C VAL A 39 -12.28 -13.93 25.91
N SER A 40 -12.65 -15.11 26.40
CA SER A 40 -11.70 -16.21 26.63
C SER A 40 -11.12 -16.70 25.30
N ARG A 41 -9.79 -16.76 25.20
CA ARG A 41 -9.06 -17.13 23.98
C ARG A 41 -8.25 -18.40 24.16
N ASN A 42 -7.98 -19.08 23.04
CA ASN A 42 -6.94 -20.11 23.00
C ASN A 42 -5.53 -19.45 23.02
N PRO A 43 -4.45 -20.21 23.32
CA PRO A 43 -3.10 -19.64 23.45
C PRO A 43 -2.59 -18.90 22.21
N LEU A 44 -2.99 -19.32 21.01
CA LEU A 44 -2.58 -18.67 19.76
C LEU A 44 -3.26 -17.30 19.57
N GLU A 45 -4.55 -17.22 19.85
CA GLU A 45 -5.32 -15.97 19.75
C GLU A 45 -4.89 -14.97 20.83
N GLN A 46 -4.46 -15.44 22.00
CA GLN A 46 -3.87 -14.59 23.03
C GLN A 46 -2.54 -13.96 22.54
N ALA A 47 -1.64 -14.77 21.98
CA ALA A 47 -0.36 -14.27 21.46
C ALA A 47 -0.52 -13.24 20.34
N LYS A 48 -1.54 -13.39 19.49
CA LYS A 48 -1.87 -12.39 18.44
C LYS A 48 -2.36 -11.08 19.05
N LEU A 49 -3.23 -11.14 20.05
CA LEU A 49 -3.72 -9.94 20.73
C LEU A 49 -2.58 -9.21 21.44
N ASP A 50 -1.74 -9.93 22.16
CA ASP A 50 -0.59 -9.36 22.88
C ASP A 50 0.40 -8.69 21.89
N LEU A 51 0.62 -9.29 20.71
CA LEU A 51 1.45 -8.67 19.68
C LEU A 51 0.85 -7.37 19.14
N VAL A 52 -0.46 -7.36 18.86
CA VAL A 52 -1.18 -6.19 18.35
C VAL A 52 -1.24 -5.10 19.41
N SER A 53 -1.46 -5.43 20.68
CA SER A 53 -1.50 -4.46 21.78
C SER A 53 -0.15 -3.81 21.99
N VAL A 54 0.95 -4.58 22.01
CA VAL A 54 2.32 -4.05 22.12
C VAL A 54 2.66 -3.15 20.93
N TYR A 55 2.33 -3.55 19.70
CA TYR A 55 2.57 -2.73 18.51
C TYR A 55 1.76 -1.41 18.55
N THR A 56 0.50 -1.49 18.95
CA THR A 56 -0.39 -0.33 19.01
C THR A 56 0.06 0.64 20.09
N LEU A 57 0.39 0.15 21.28
CA LEU A 57 0.94 0.97 22.38
C LEU A 57 2.27 1.62 22.00
N ASN A 58 3.20 0.88 21.39
CA ASN A 58 4.46 1.46 20.91
C ASN A 58 4.26 2.52 19.83
N SER A 59 3.23 2.36 18.99
CA SER A 59 2.94 3.31 17.92
C SER A 59 2.22 4.56 18.44
N MET A 60 1.32 4.40 19.40
CA MET A 60 0.48 5.47 19.96
C MET A 60 1.25 6.34 20.97
N PHE A 61 2.14 5.74 21.78
CA PHE A 61 2.84 6.46 22.84
C PHE A 61 4.11 7.19 22.34
N TRP A 62 4.76 6.70 21.27
CA TRP A 62 6.02 7.28 20.79
C TRP A 62 5.90 8.08 19.50
N GLY A 63 4.78 8.05 18.76
CA GLY A 63 4.49 8.92 17.61
C GLY A 63 5.50 8.90 16.43
N LYS A 64 6.62 8.19 16.55
CA LYS A 64 7.78 8.27 15.66
C LYS A 64 7.77 7.30 14.48
N TYR A 65 6.82 6.36 14.41
CA TYR A 65 6.87 5.26 13.44
C TYR A 65 5.82 5.33 12.32
N VAL A 66 4.97 6.36 12.31
CA VAL A 66 3.91 6.53 11.29
C VAL A 66 4.51 6.58 9.88
N GLU A 67 5.63 7.29 9.70
CA GLU A 67 6.33 7.37 8.41
C GLU A 67 6.98 6.04 8.00
N ARG A 68 7.48 5.28 8.97
CA ARG A 68 8.06 3.95 8.75
C ARG A 68 6.98 2.96 8.30
N ILE A 69 5.81 3.01 8.91
CA ILE A 69 4.65 2.19 8.55
C ILE A 69 4.13 2.57 7.16
N ARG A 70 4.02 3.87 6.85
CA ARG A 70 3.66 4.35 5.50
C ARG A 70 4.64 3.86 4.43
N THR A 71 5.93 3.82 4.75
CA THR A 71 6.97 3.27 3.87
C THR A 71 6.77 1.79 3.60
N TYR A 72 6.46 0.98 4.62
CA TYR A 72 6.17 -0.44 4.43
C TYR A 72 4.86 -0.67 3.65
N MET A 73 3.84 0.14 3.88
CA MET A 73 2.58 0.06 3.15
C MET A 73 2.76 0.35 1.65
N ASN A 74 3.59 1.35 1.31
CA ASN A 74 3.94 1.64 -0.08
C ASN A 74 4.72 0.50 -0.74
N LYS A 75 5.64 -0.15 -0.02
CA LYS A 75 6.37 -1.33 -0.54
C LYS A 75 5.43 -2.50 -0.85
N VAL A 76 4.44 -2.75 -0.01
CA VAL A 76 3.42 -3.80 -0.26
C VAL A 76 2.60 -3.48 -1.51
N LYS A 77 2.21 -2.21 -1.70
CA LYS A 77 1.49 -1.74 -2.88
C LYS A 77 2.31 -1.91 -4.16
N GLU A 78 3.58 -1.51 -4.14
CA GLU A 78 4.51 -1.66 -5.26
C GLU A 78 4.68 -3.13 -5.68
N ILE A 79 4.85 -4.04 -4.72
CA ILE A 79 4.95 -5.49 -5.00
C ILE A 79 3.66 -6.02 -5.63
N THR A 80 2.51 -5.55 -5.17
CA THR A 80 1.20 -5.95 -5.69
C THR A 80 0.98 -5.45 -7.12
N ASP A 81 1.35 -4.20 -7.38
CA ASP A 81 1.20 -3.57 -8.70
C ASP A 81 2.20 -4.15 -9.70
N LYS A 82 3.43 -4.47 -9.27
CA LYS A 82 4.43 -5.15 -10.09
C LYS A 82 4.01 -6.55 -10.54
N LYS A 83 3.20 -7.26 -9.73
CA LYS A 83 2.58 -8.54 -10.15
C LYS A 83 1.51 -8.35 -11.22
N LYS A 84 0.81 -7.21 -11.20
CA LYS A 84 -0.23 -6.85 -12.18
C LYS A 84 0.33 -6.15 -13.43
N ALA A 85 1.60 -5.72 -13.39
CA ALA A 85 2.26 -5.06 -14.50
C ALA A 85 2.32 -5.96 -15.74
N SER A 86 2.06 -5.36 -16.91
CA SER A 86 2.21 -6.03 -18.19
C SER A 86 3.67 -6.46 -18.37
N LYS A 87 3.87 -7.74 -18.73
CA LYS A 87 5.20 -8.27 -19.01
C LYS A 87 5.60 -7.85 -20.42
N LEU A 88 6.80 -7.30 -20.58
CA LEU A 88 7.37 -7.06 -21.91
C LEU A 88 7.55 -8.40 -22.63
N ASP A 89 7.01 -8.50 -23.84
CA ASP A 89 7.25 -9.64 -24.71
C ASP A 89 8.70 -9.59 -25.20
N LYS A 90 9.55 -10.39 -24.55
CA LYS A 90 10.98 -10.52 -24.89
C LYS A 90 11.19 -10.99 -26.33
N GLY A 91 10.26 -11.77 -26.88
CA GLY A 91 10.28 -12.22 -28.27
C GLY A 91 10.02 -11.07 -29.24
N ALA A 92 9.01 -10.26 -28.97
CA ALA A 92 8.73 -9.05 -29.75
C ALA A 92 9.89 -8.04 -29.68
N ALA A 93 10.43 -7.79 -28.49
CA ALA A 93 11.60 -6.93 -28.31
C ALA A 93 12.82 -7.44 -29.11
N SER A 94 13.10 -8.75 -29.09
CA SER A 94 14.19 -9.35 -29.88
C SER A 94 13.96 -9.20 -31.38
N ARG A 95 12.71 -9.35 -31.84
CA ARG A 95 12.35 -9.14 -33.25
C ARG A 95 12.56 -7.70 -33.68
N PHE A 96 12.18 -6.72 -32.84
CA PHE A 96 12.43 -5.31 -33.14
C PHE A 96 13.92 -5.01 -33.23
N VAL A 97 14.74 -5.50 -32.30
CA VAL A 97 16.20 -5.31 -32.34
C VAL A 97 16.82 -5.99 -33.56
N LYS A 98 16.44 -7.24 -33.86
CA LYS A 98 16.97 -7.96 -35.02
C LYS A 98 16.59 -7.30 -36.34
N ASN A 99 15.35 -6.83 -36.48
CA ASN A 99 14.92 -6.13 -37.69
C ASN A 99 15.56 -4.74 -37.81
N ALA A 100 15.76 -4.03 -36.70
CA ALA A 100 16.41 -2.71 -36.70
C ALA A 100 17.91 -2.80 -37.01
N LEU A 101 18.57 -3.90 -36.61
CA LEU A 101 19.98 -4.17 -36.87
C LEU A 101 20.22 -5.04 -38.11
N TRP A 102 19.16 -5.34 -38.88
CA TRP A 102 19.28 -6.13 -40.09
C TRP A 102 19.78 -5.23 -41.22
N GLU A 103 20.97 -5.54 -41.73
CA GLU A 103 21.50 -4.94 -42.95
C GLU A 103 21.33 -5.93 -44.11
N PRO A 104 20.85 -5.49 -45.29
CA PRO A 104 20.69 -6.37 -46.44
C PRO A 104 22.06 -6.83 -46.95
N ASN A 105 22.39 -8.10 -46.71
CA ASN A 105 23.56 -8.72 -47.33
C ASN A 105 23.35 -8.80 -48.85
N ALA A 106 24.40 -8.51 -49.64
CA ALA A 106 24.32 -8.38 -51.09
C ALA A 106 23.77 -9.63 -51.82
N GLU A 107 23.76 -10.81 -51.18
CA GLU A 107 23.16 -12.03 -51.72
C GLU A 107 21.62 -12.08 -51.65
N ASN A 108 20.98 -11.33 -50.75
CA ASN A 108 19.52 -11.39 -50.53
C ASN A 108 18.71 -10.46 -51.44
N ALA A 109 19.37 -9.67 -52.30
CA ALA A 109 18.70 -8.78 -53.25
C ALA A 109 17.99 -9.52 -54.40
N HIS A 110 18.27 -10.82 -54.59
CA HIS A 110 17.76 -11.57 -55.74
C HIS A 110 16.39 -12.25 -55.53
N THR A 111 15.82 -12.25 -54.32
CA THR A 111 14.55 -12.98 -54.06
C THR A 111 13.36 -12.09 -53.73
N SER A 112 13.51 -10.77 -53.57
CA SER A 112 12.37 -9.86 -53.43
C SER A 112 11.77 -9.48 -54.79
N LYS A 113 11.31 -10.47 -55.56
CA LYS A 113 10.33 -10.26 -56.62
C LYS A 113 8.96 -10.64 -56.09
N THR A 114 8.20 -9.64 -55.67
CA THR A 114 6.78 -9.74 -55.40
C THR A 114 6.07 -10.30 -56.64
N PRO A 115 5.32 -11.42 -56.57
CA PRO A 115 4.40 -11.74 -57.65
C PRO A 115 3.10 -10.97 -57.40
N ALA A 116 2.93 -9.86 -58.11
CA ALA A 116 1.62 -9.29 -58.35
C ALA A 116 0.78 -10.31 -59.14
N LYS A 117 -0.14 -11.02 -58.46
CA LYS A 117 -1.20 -11.78 -59.13
C LYS A 117 -2.49 -10.99 -59.06
N GLY A 118 -2.77 -10.27 -60.13
CA GLY A 118 -4.11 -9.79 -60.43
C GLY A 118 -5.08 -10.98 -60.54
N LYS A 119 -6.28 -10.81 -59.98
CA LYS A 119 -7.45 -11.61 -60.33
C LYS A 119 -8.52 -10.63 -60.84
N LYS A 120 -8.75 -10.65 -62.16
CA LYS A 120 -9.99 -10.17 -62.76
C LYS A 120 -10.88 -11.37 -63.08
N LEU A 121 -12.11 -11.26 -62.58
CA LEU A 121 -13.42 -11.60 -63.17
C LEU A 121 -13.75 -13.06 -63.54
N GLN A 122 -14.73 -13.62 -62.80
CA GLN A 122 -16.04 -13.97 -63.35
C GLN A 122 -17.12 -13.45 -62.39
#